data_AF-A0A1Q7AIQ2-F1
#
_entry.id   AF-A0A1Q7AIQ2-F1
#
_cell.length_a   1.000
_cell.length_b   1.000
_cell.length_c   1.000
_cell.angle_alpha   90.00
_cell.angle_beta   90.00
_cell.angle_gamma   90.00
#
_symmetry.space_group_name_H-M   'P 1'
#
loop_
_entity.id
_entity.type
_entity.pdbx_description
1 polymer ?
#
loop_
_entity_poly.entity_id
_entity_poly.type
_entity_poly.pdbx_seq_one_letter_code
_entity_poly.pdbx_strand_id
1 'polypeptide(L)' 'MRFTTVFRAPRPPSEDPQSAKREQTDNLELTIDLFNAFDRVNPTTYVGVITSPLFGRANIARAPRTAQVSLRYRF' A
#
# COMPACT_ATOMS: atom_id res chain seq x y z
N MET A 1 -2.42 -4.71 10.45
CA MET A 1 -3.59 -4.59 9.55
C MET A 1 -3.18 -3.79 8.33
N ARG A 2 -3.67 -4.18 7.14
CA ARG A 2 -3.42 -3.52 5.85
C ARG A 2 -4.77 -3.11 5.27
N PHE A 3 -4.87 -1.89 4.76
CA PHE A 3 -6.03 -1.44 4.00
C PHE A 3 -5.57 -1.15 2.57
N THR A 4 -6.32 -1.63 1.59
CA THR A 4 -6.03 -1.42 0.17
C THR A 4 -7.29 -0.90 -0.50
N THR A 5 -7.18 0.27 -1.12
CA THR A 5 -8.26 0.88 -1.89
C THR A 5 -7.82 0.97 -3.34
N VAL A 6 -8.61 0.42 -4.25
CA VAL A 6 -8.35 0.46 -5.69
C VAL A 6 -9.47 1.23 -6.36
N PHE A 7 -9.13 2.31 -7.04
CA PHE A 7 -10.01 3.08 -7.90
C PHE A 7 -9.67 2.76 -9.36
N ARG A 8 -10.68 2.39 -10.12
CA ARG A 8 -10.58 2.17 -11.57
C ARG A 8 -11.53 3.13 -12.25
N ALA A 9 -11.00 3.90 -13.18
CA ALA A 9 -11.79 4.83 -13.97
C ALA A 9 -11.85 4.32 -15.42
N PRO A 10 -13.04 4.04 -15.96
CA PRO A 10 -13.20 3.83 -17.39
C PRO A 10 -12.94 5.16 -18.13
N ARG A 11 -12.49 5.06 -19.38
CA ARG A 11 -12.25 6.24 -20.23
C ARG A 11 -13.60 6.93 -20.52
N PRO A 12 -13.68 8.27 -20.56
CA PRO A 12 -14.89 8.96 -21.00
C PRO A 12 -15.27 8.53 -22.43
N PRO A 13 -16.58 8.41 -22.73
CA PRO A 13 -17.06 7.84 -23.99
C PRO A 13 -16.63 8.71 -25.17
N SER A 14 -16.04 8.06 -26.16
CA SER A 14 -15.65 8.69 -27.43
C SER A 14 -16.73 8.46 -28.49
N GLU A 15 -17.08 9.48 -29.27
CA GLU A 15 -18.12 9.45 -30.32
C GLU A 15 -17.85 8.45 -31.46
N ASP A 16 -16.67 7.83 -31.51
CA ASP A 16 -16.29 6.88 -32.55
C ASP A 16 -16.76 5.43 -32.24
N PRO A 17 -17.59 4.80 -33.09
CA PRO A 17 -18.12 3.45 -32.87
C PRO A 17 -17.06 2.33 -32.90
N GLN A 18 -15.87 2.59 -33.45
CA GLN A 18 -14.72 1.67 -33.38
C GLN A 18 -13.93 1.81 -32.06
N SER A 19 -13.96 2.99 -31.43
CA SER A 19 -13.33 3.26 -30.14
C SER A 19 -14.13 2.64 -28.99
N ALA A 20 -15.47 2.61 -29.11
CA ALA A 20 -16.39 1.94 -28.18
C ALA A 20 -16.08 0.45 -27.93
N LYS A 21 -15.54 -0.26 -28.94
CA LYS A 21 -15.17 -1.68 -28.82
C LYS A 21 -13.81 -1.90 -28.12
N ARG A 22 -12.93 -0.89 -28.10
CA ARG A 22 -11.69 -0.83 -27.32
C ARG A 22 -11.90 -0.22 -25.92
N GLU A 23 -13.03 0.45 -25.70
CA GLU A 23 -13.39 1.25 -24.52
C GLU A 23 -13.57 0.41 -23.24
N GLN A 24 -13.76 -0.91 -23.35
CA GLN A 24 -13.88 -1.84 -22.23
C GLN A 24 -12.53 -2.22 -21.59
N THR A 25 -11.49 -1.43 -21.77
CA THR A 25 -10.20 -1.66 -21.09
C THR A 25 -10.02 -0.56 -20.06
N ASP A 26 -10.11 -0.92 -18.77
CA ASP A 26 -9.80 -0.02 -17.64
C ASP A 26 -8.36 0.52 -17.81
N ASN A 27 -8.25 1.72 -18.38
CA ASN A 27 -6.95 2.31 -18.73
C ASN A 27 -6.28 3.01 -17.56
N LEU A 28 -7.03 3.34 -16.50
CA LEU A 28 -6.51 4.06 -15.34
C LEU A 28 -6.89 3.34 -14.04
N GLU A 29 -5.88 2.89 -13.31
CA GLU A 29 -6.03 2.25 -12.00
C GLU A 29 -5.17 2.99 -10.96
N LEU A 30 -5.82 3.59 -9.97
CA LEU A 30 -5.19 4.21 -8.82
C LEU A 30 -5.34 3.29 -7.62
N THR A 31 -4.23 2.84 -7.05
CA THR A 31 -4.19 1.98 -5.86
C THR A 31 -3.57 2.73 -4.69
N ILE A 32 -4.23 2.72 -3.55
CA ILE A 32 -3.76 3.28 -2.29
C ILE A 32 -3.67 2.15 -1.28
N ASP A 33 -2.45 1.83 -0.85
CA ASP A 33 -2.14 0.82 0.16
C ASP A 33 -1.71 1.51 1.45
N LEU A 34 -2.37 1.19 2.57
CA LEU A 34 -2.01 1.62 3.91
C LEU A 34 -1.53 0.41 4.72
N PHE A 35 -0.27 0.45 5.14
CA PHE A 35 0.37 -0.54 5.99
C PHE A 35 0.45 -0.01 7.42
N ASN A 36 0.08 -0.83 8.39
CA ASN A 36 0.08 -0.46 9.81
C ASN A 36 -0.83 0.76 10.12
N ALA A 37 -2.09 0.69 9.66
CA ALA A 37 -3.06 1.80 9.77
C ALA A 37 -3.36 2.27 11.21
N PHE A 38 -3.18 1.41 12.21
CA PHE A 38 -3.35 1.74 13.63
C PHE A 38 -2.03 2.16 14.32
N ASP A 39 -0.94 2.27 13.54
CA ASP A 39 0.39 2.64 14.02
C ASP A 39 0.84 1.84 15.25
N ARG A 40 0.56 0.53 15.22
CA ARG A 40 0.89 -0.34 16.35
C ARG A 40 2.39 -0.62 16.33
N VAL A 41 3.09 -0.14 17.36
CA VAL A 41 4.50 -0.49 17.59
C VAL A 41 4.55 -1.97 17.97
N ASN A 42 5.05 -2.79 17.06
CA ASN A 42 5.24 -4.22 17.28
C ASN A 42 6.76 -4.49 17.36
N PRO A 43 7.33 -4.59 18.56
CA PRO A 43 8.75 -4.92 18.73
C PRO A 43 9.01 -6.34 18.23
N THR A 44 10.06 -6.52 17.44
CA THR A 44 10.44 -7.83 16.86
C THR A 44 11.66 -8.43 17.53
N THR A 45 12.53 -7.61 18.12
CA THR A 45 13.79 -8.08 18.72
C THR A 45 14.02 -7.40 20.05
N TYR A 46 14.43 -8.19 21.04
CA TYR A 46 14.81 -7.74 22.38
C TYR A 46 16.30 -7.95 22.61
N VAL A 47 16.93 -7.11 23.42
CA VAL A 47 18.34 -7.25 23.81
C VAL A 47 18.49 -8.44 24.75
N GLY A 48 19.11 -9.52 24.28
CA GLY A 48 19.31 -10.77 25.03
C GLY A 48 20.63 -10.86 25.79
N VAL A 49 21.45 -9.80 25.81
CA VAL A 49 22.75 -9.79 26.50
C VAL A 49 22.52 -9.48 27.98
N ILE A 50 22.63 -10.50 28.84
CA ILE A 50 22.33 -10.41 30.28
C ILE A 50 23.17 -9.34 31.00
N THR A 51 24.39 -9.08 30.51
CA THR A 51 25.30 -8.07 31.07
C THR A 51 25.02 -6.65 30.58
N SER A 52 24.07 -6.46 29.66
CA SER A 52 23.73 -5.14 29.12
C SER A 52 22.68 -4.43 30.01
N PRO A 53 22.83 -3.12 30.29
CA PRO A 53 21.78 -2.34 30.98
C PRO A 53 20.51 -2.20 30.15
N LEU A 54 20.54 -2.56 28.86
CA LEU A 54 19.38 -2.60 27.97
C LEU A 54 18.76 -4.00 27.88
N PHE A 55 19.20 -4.97 28.68
CA PHE A 55 18.66 -6.32 28.69
C PHE A 55 17.12 -6.32 28.83
N GLY A 56 16.46 -7.11 27.99
CA GLY A 56 15.00 -7.20 27.95
C GLY A 56 14.29 -6.03 27.27
N ARG A 57 15.00 -5.00 26.79
CA ARG A 57 14.40 -3.90 26.01
C ARG A 57 14.28 -4.26 24.53
N ALA A 58 13.23 -3.77 23.90
CA ALA A 58 13.05 -3.88 22.46
C ALA A 58 14.05 -2.97 21.72
N ASN A 59 14.80 -3.53 20.78
CA ASN A 59 15.80 -2.79 19.97
C ASN A 59 15.34 -2.58 18.52
N ILE A 60 14.43 -3.42 18.03
CA ILE A 60 13.90 -3.33 16.66
C ILE A 60 12.39 -3.47 16.72
N ALA A 61 11.68 -2.67 15.94
CA ALA A 61 10.24 -2.77 15.75
C ALA A 61 9.90 -2.94 14.26
N ARG A 62 8.71 -3.50 13.99
CA ARG A 62 8.14 -3.56 12.64
C ARG A 62 7.94 -2.16 12.07
N ALA A 63 7.89 -2.07 10.74
CA ALA A 63 7.73 -0.82 10.02
C ALA A 63 6.55 0.03 10.55
N PRO A 64 6.73 1.36 10.67
CA PRO A 64 5.70 2.28 11.12
C PRO A 64 4.56 2.40 10.10
N ARG A 65 3.51 3.17 10.43
CA ARG A 65 2.45 3.49 9.47
C ARG A 65 3.05 3.96 8.14
N THR A 66 2.71 3.29 7.05
CA THR A 66 3.26 3.59 5.72
C THR A 66 2.12 3.62 4.71
N ALA A 67 2.04 4.68 3.92
CA ALA A 67 1.11 4.79 2.79
C ALA A 67 1.89 4.62 1.49
N GLN A 68 1.37 3.80 0.59
CA GLN A 68 1.90 3.61 -0.75
C GLN A 68 0.81 3.92 -1.77
N VAL A 69 1.11 4.83 -2.69
CA VAL A 69 0.21 5.22 -3.78
C VAL A 69 0.81 4.71 -5.08
N SER A 70 0.02 3.98 -5.86
CA SER A 70 0.42 3.42 -7.16
C SER A 70 -0.58 3.85 -8.22
N LEU A 71 -0.10 4.42 -9.32
CA LEU A 71 -0.90 4.76 -10.49
C LEU A 71 -0.49 3.86 -11.65
N ARG A 72 -1.43 3.12 -12.22
CA ARG A 72 -1.22 2.26 -13.38
C ARG A 72 -2.04 2.79 -14.53
N TYR A 73 -1.34 3.19 -15.59
CA TYR A 73 -1.92 3.61 -16.86
C TYR A 73 -1.62 2.58 -17.95
N ARG A 74 -2.64 2.15 -18.70
CA ARG A 74 -2.52 1.25 -19.84
C ARG A 74 -2.89 2.03 -21.11
N PHE A 75 -2.03 1.98 -22.12
CA PHE A 75 -2.17 2.70 -23.40
C PHE A 75 -2.62 1.76 -24.52
#